data_AF-A0A957ZIR4-F1
#
_entry.id   AF-A0A957ZIR4-F1
#
_cell.length_a   1.000
_cell.length_b   1.000
_cell.length_c   1.000
_cell.angle_alpha   90.00
_cell.angle_beta   90.00
_cell.angle_gamma   90.00
#
_symmetry.space_group_name_H-M   'P 1'
#
loop_
_entity.id
_entity.type
_entity.pdbx_description
1 polymer ?
#
loop_
_entity_poly.entity_id
_entity_poly.type
_entity_poly.pdbx_seq_one_letter_code
_entity_poly.pdbx_strand_id
1 'polypeptide(L)' 'GPLYVRGDVTIQSASGEITASDMRLALCRCGQSQNKPFCDNSHKAAGFSDAGDVKPRQADEFVPGGPLTITA' A
#
# COMPACT_ATOMS: atom_id res chain seq x y z
N GLY A 1 10.63 3.15 4.03
CA GLY A 1 10.80 2.64 2.65
C GLY A 1 9.47 2.47 1.94
N PRO A 2 9.45 2.03 0.66
CA PRO A 2 8.23 1.82 -0.10
C PRO A 2 7.38 0.66 0.44
N LEU A 3 6.13 0.56 -0.02
CA LEU A 3 5.29 -0.62 0.18
C LEU A 3 5.52 -1.59 -0.98
N TYR A 4 6.03 -2.78 -0.68
CA TYR A 4 6.20 -3.83 -1.68
C TYR A 4 4.95 -4.70 -1.75
N VAL A 5 4.36 -4.83 -2.94
CA VAL A 5 3.21 -5.68 -3.20
C VAL A 5 3.61 -6.77 -4.19
N ARG A 6 3.14 -8.00 -3.96
CA ARG A 6 3.39 -9.17 -4.82
C ARG A 6 2.08 -9.92 -5.05
N GLY A 7 1.87 -10.37 -6.29
CA GLY A 7 0.65 -11.06 -6.73
C GLY A 7 0.07 -10.40 -7.98
N ASP A 8 -1.07 -10.88 -8.45
CA ASP A 8 -1.79 -10.23 -9.56
C ASP A 8 -2.45 -8.93 -9.09
N VAL A 9 -1.79 -7.81 -9.36
CA VAL A 9 -2.16 -6.50 -8.83
C VAL A 9 -2.46 -5.54 -9.97
N THR A 10 -3.65 -4.95 -9.93
CA THR A 10 -4.06 -3.83 -10.76
C THR A 10 -4.15 -2.56 -9.94
N ILE A 11 -3.63 -1.46 -10.49
CA ILE A 11 -3.75 -0.12 -9.91
C ILE A 11 -4.87 0.61 -10.64
N GLN A 12 -5.86 1.03 -9.87
CA GLN A 12 -7.00 1.80 -10.36
C GLN A 12 -6.91 3.23 -9.83
N SER A 13 -7.15 4.21 -10.69
CA SER A 13 -7.29 5.61 -10.30
C SER A 13 -8.64 5.87 -9.62
N ALA A 14 -8.79 7.05 -9.02
CA ALA A 14 -10.06 7.45 -8.40
C ALA A 14 -11.25 7.49 -9.39
N SER A 15 -11.00 7.63 -10.70
CA SER A 15 -12.05 7.61 -11.73
C SER A 15 -12.44 6.19 -12.17
N GLY A 16 -11.76 5.16 -11.67
CA GLY A 16 -11.98 3.78 -12.08
C GLY A 16 -11.09 3.30 -13.23
N GLU A 17 -10.22 4.16 -13.76
CA GLU A 17 -9.28 3.81 -14.83
C GLU A 17 -8.14 2.92 -14.31
N ILE A 18 -7.82 1.85 -15.04
CA ILE A 18 -6.66 1.00 -14.72
C ILE A 18 -5.39 1.65 -15.27
N THR A 19 -4.49 2.08 -14.39
CA THR A 19 -3.27 2.80 -14.77
C THR A 19 -2.03 1.91 -14.77
N ALA A 20 -2.08 0.73 -14.15
CA ALA A 20 -1.01 -0.28 -14.21
C ALA A 20 -1.52 -1.67 -13.81
N SER A 21 -0.83 -2.70 -14.28
CA SER A 21 -0.99 -4.10 -13.84
C SER A 21 0.38 -4.79 -13.85
N ASP A 22 0.78 -5.39 -12.74
CA ASP A 22 2.06 -6.11 -12.61
C ASP A 22 2.00 -7.15 -11.47
N MET A 23 2.90 -8.13 -11.52
CA MET A 23 3.13 -9.11 -10.46
C MET A 23 3.87 -8.54 -9.24
N ARG A 24 4.64 -7.46 -9.44
CA ARG A 24 5.49 -6.87 -8.41
C ARG A 24 5.49 -5.35 -8.50
N LEU A 25 5.07 -4.70 -7.42
CA LEU A 25 5.04 -3.24 -7.35
C LEU A 25 5.77 -2.73 -6.11
N ALA A 26 6.45 -1.60 -6.27
CA ALA A 26 6.96 -0.80 -5.16
C ALA A 26 6.17 0.51 -5.14
N LEU A 27 5.27 0.67 -4.17
CA LEU A 27 4.40 1.84 -4.05
C LEU A 27 5.01 2.89 -3.13
N CYS A 28 4.84 4.16 -3.51
CA CYS A 28 5.32 5.29 -2.73
C CYS A 28 4.53 5.41 -1.43
N ARG A 29 5.27 5.52 -0.32
CA ARG A 29 4.72 5.78 1.01
C ARG A 29 5.22 7.08 1.64
N CYS A 30 6.26 7.69 1.06
CA CYS A 30 6.89 8.90 1.59
C CYS A 30 6.28 10.21 1.06
N GLY A 31 5.41 10.16 0.03
CA GLY A 31 4.84 11.34 -0.62
C GLY A 31 5.76 12.07 -1.62
N GLN A 32 7.07 11.78 -1.62
CA GLN A 32 8.07 12.53 -2.40
C GLN A 32 8.41 11.96 -3.79
N SER A 33 7.80 10.83 -4.19
CA SER A 33 8.05 10.26 -5.52
C SER A 33 7.53 11.18 -6.62
N GLN A 34 8.27 11.33 -7.72
CA GLN A 34 7.81 12.02 -8.93
C GLN A 34 7.13 11.09 -9.93
N ASN A 35 7.14 9.78 -9.66
CA ASN A 35 6.48 8.75 -10.45
C ASN A 35 5.32 8.10 -9.67
N LYS A 36 4.45 8.91 -9.07
CA LYS A 36 3.32 8.40 -8.25
C LYS A 36 2.36 7.58 -9.13
N PRO A 37 1.80 6.48 -8.61
CA PRO A 37 1.87 5.99 -7.22
C PRO A 37 3.10 5.14 -6.89
N PHE A 38 4.05 4.97 -7.81
CA PHE A 38 5.22 4.11 -7.65
C PHE A 38 6.35 4.81 -6.89
N CYS A 39 7.24 4.00 -6.31
CA CYS A 39 8.46 4.47 -5.67
C CYS A 39 9.58 4.65 -6.69
N ASP A 40 10.25 5.79 -6.63
CA ASP A 40 11.39 6.18 -7.48
C ASP A 40 12.70 6.39 -6.70
N ASN A 41 12.74 5.92 -5.45
CA ASN A 41 13.81 6.13 -4.46
C ASN A 41 13.93 7.53 -3.84
N SER A 42 13.04 8.48 -4.15
CA SER A 42 13.03 9.82 -3.52
C SER A 42 12.89 9.78 -1.98
N HIS A 43 12.39 8.66 -1.43
CA HIS A 43 12.32 8.42 0.01
C HIS A 43 13.68 8.49 0.72
N LYS A 44 14.79 8.19 0.02
CA LYS A 44 16.14 8.24 0.59
C LYS A 44 16.58 9.68 0.87
N ALA A 45 16.45 10.54 -0.15
CA ALA A 45 16.78 11.96 -0.01
C ALA A 45 15.83 12.69 0.94
N ALA A 46 14.56 12.27 0.99
CA ALA A 46 13.56 12.79 1.92
C ALA A 46 13.77 12.36 3.39
N GLY A 47 14.72 11.47 3.69
CA GLY A 47 14.94 10.95 5.04
C GLY A 47 13.75 10.17 5.59
N PHE A 48 12.90 9.59 4.73
CA PHE A 48 11.68 8.92 5.17
C PHE A 48 12.02 7.62 5.90
N SER A 49 11.75 7.62 7.21
CA SER A 49 11.84 6.48 8.10
C SER A 49 10.51 6.27 8.79
N ASP A 50 10.08 5.02 8.87
CA ASP A 50 8.81 4.65 9.46
C ASP A 50 8.95 3.20 9.94
N ALA A 51 8.67 2.97 11.22
CA ALA A 51 8.87 1.69 11.91
C ALA A 51 7.93 0.58 11.40
N GLY A 52 6.89 0.93 10.64
CA GLY A 52 5.89 -0.03 10.18
C GLY A 52 4.96 -0.50 11.29
N ASP A 53 4.88 0.24 12.39
CA ASP A 53 4.00 -0.06 13.51
C ASP A 53 2.53 0.12 13.06
N VAL A 54 1.91 -0.98 12.66
CA VAL A 54 0.47 -1.06 12.56
C VAL A 54 -0.02 -1.20 14.00
N LYS A 55 -0.48 -0.08 14.59
CA LYS A 55 -1.24 -0.18 15.84
C LYS A 55 -2.35 -1.20 15.58
N PRO A 56 -2.49 -2.25 16.40
CA PRO A 56 -3.63 -3.12 16.26
C PRO A 56 -4.86 -2.21 16.30
N ARG A 57 -5.62 -2.20 15.19
CA ARG A 57 -7.01 -1.74 15.27
C ARG A 57 -7.57 -2.53 16.44
N GLN A 58 -8.25 -1.87 17.39
CA GLN A 58 -9.07 -2.60 18.35
C GLN A 58 -9.91 -3.53 17.49
N ALA A 59 -9.54 -4.81 17.48
CA ALA A 59 -10.28 -5.77 16.71
C ALA A 59 -11.66 -5.72 17.34
N ASP A 60 -12.69 -5.50 16.51
CA ASP A 60 -13.99 -6.02 16.88
C ASP A 60 -13.77 -7.48 17.33
N GLU A 61 -14.53 -7.91 18.34
CA GLU A 61 -14.39 -9.22 18.98
C GLU A 61 -13.95 -10.29 17.98
N PHE A 62 -12.80 -10.92 18.24
CA PHE A 62 -12.27 -11.95 17.35
C PHE A 62 -13.26 -13.12 17.32
N VAL A 63 -14.05 -13.22 16.25
CA VAL A 63 -14.95 -14.36 16.01
C VAL A 63 -14.18 -15.41 15.20
N PRO A 64 -13.83 -16.57 15.78
CA PRO A 64 -13.14 -17.62 15.04
C PRO A 64 -14.09 -18.25 14.02
N GLY A 65 -13.72 -18.18 12.74
CA GLY A 65 -14.51 -18.73 11.64
C GLY A 65 -15.61 -17.78 11.15
N GLY A 66 -15.85 -17.81 9.83
CA GLY A 66 -16.78 -16.91 9.13
C GLY A 66 -16.10 -16.19 7.96
N PRO A 67 -16.88 -15.56 7.06
CA PRO A 67 -16.32 -14.82 5.93
C PRO A 67 -15.58 -13.57 6.40
N LEU A 68 -14.33 -13.41 5.96
CA LEU A 68 -13.55 -12.18 6.18
C LEU A 68 -14.23 -11.01 5.46
N THR A 69 -14.75 -10.05 6.23
CA THR A 69 -15.38 -8.84 5.70
C THR A 69 -14.49 -7.64 6.01
N ILE A 70 -13.90 -7.03 4.97
CA ILE A 70 -13.07 -5.82 5.09
C ILE A 70 -13.94 -4.63 4.66
N THR A 71 -14.29 -3.76 5.61
CA THR A 71 -15.00 -2.50 5.35
C THR A 71 -14.02 -1.32 5.31
N ALA A 72 -14.25 -0.38 4.38
CA ALA A 72 -13.48 0.85 4.23
C ALA A 72 -13.85 1.88 5.31
#